data_AF-A0A4D4MQZ6-F1
#
_entry.id   AF-A0A4D4MQZ6-F1
#
_cell.length_a   1.000
_cell.length_b   1.000
_cell.length_c   1.000
_cell.angle_alpha   90.00
_cell.angle_beta   90.00
_cell.angle_gamma   90.00
#
_symmetry.space_group_name_H-M   'P 1'
#
loop_
_entity.id
_entity.type
_entity.pdbx_description
1 polymer ?
#
loop_
_entity_poly.entity_id
_entity_poly.type
_entity_poly.pdbx_seq_one_letter_code
_entity_poly.pdbx_strand_id
1 'polypeptide(L)'
;MAFADAQGNCANGFKAIPQLTMRLVYDVPAPTIENGQIKNAYAVDGFPEQLHKASTDHDDFINVFDENVMNQMVNCINTGKKCK
;
A
#
# COMPACT_ATOMS: atom_id res chain seq x y z
N MET A 1 17.87 5.70 6.53
CA MET A 1 16.48 6.13 6.25
C MET A 1 16.02 6.96 7.44
N ALA A 2 15.32 8.08 7.21
CA ALA A 2 14.81 8.96 8.26
C ALA A 2 13.39 9.41 7.90
N PHE A 3 12.54 9.64 8.90
CA PHE A 3 11.19 10.18 8.69
C PHE A 3 11.24 11.69 8.47
N ALA A 4 10.23 12.19 7.76
CA ALA A 4 10.03 13.63 7.59
C ALA A 4 9.67 14.31 8.93
N ASP A 5 9.90 15.62 9.03
CA ASP A 5 9.38 16.40 10.16
C ASP A 5 7.85 16.51 10.12
N ALA A 6 7.25 17.14 11.13
CA ALA A 6 5.80 17.30 11.23
C ALA A 6 5.20 18.16 10.08
N GLN A 7 6.02 18.89 9.34
CA GLN A 7 5.64 19.69 8.18
C GLN A 7 5.92 18.97 6.85
N GLY A 8 6.47 17.75 6.89
CA GLY A 8 6.78 16.93 5.72
C GLY A 8 8.14 17.20 5.09
N ASN A 9 9.04 17.96 5.73
CA ASN A 9 10.36 18.27 5.16
C ASN A 9 11.40 17.19 5.48
N CYS A 10 12.35 17.03 4.55
CA CYS A 10 13.55 16.21 4.74
C CYS A 10 14.65 17.02 5.44
N ALA A 11 15.40 16.38 6.35
CA ALA A 11 16.60 16.97 6.94
C ALA A 11 17.68 17.26 5.89
N ASN A 12 18.64 18.13 6.21
CA ASN A 12 19.77 18.44 5.32
C ASN A 12 20.50 17.17 4.87
N GLY A 13 20.77 17.07 3.57
CA GLY A 13 21.42 15.91 2.95
C GLY A 13 20.47 14.75 2.63
N PHE A 14 19.19 14.83 2.98
CA PHE A 14 18.17 13.87 2.56
C PHE A 14 17.38 14.37 1.35
N LYS A 15 16.88 13.43 0.55
CA LYS A 15 15.99 13.69 -0.59
C LYS A 15 14.65 13.01 -0.33
N ALA A 16 13.57 13.72 -0.63
CA ALA A 16 12.24 13.14 -0.60
C ALA A 16 12.15 11.98 -1.59
N ILE A 17 11.78 10.81 -1.08
CA ILE A 17 11.43 9.65 -1.88
C ILE A 17 9.94 9.81 -2.22
N PRO A 18 9.54 9.71 -3.50
CA PRO A 18 8.12 9.73 -3.85
C PRO A 18 7.37 8.67 -3.06
N GLN A 19 6.24 9.06 -2.45
CA GLN A 19 5.39 8.13 -1.74
C GLN A 19 4.74 7.18 -2.74
N LEU A 20 4.95 5.88 -2.57
CA LEU A 20 4.13 4.87 -3.24
C LEU A 20 2.73 4.93 -2.62
N THR A 21 1.73 5.28 -3.42
CA THR A 21 0.32 5.21 -3.01
C THR A 21 -0.30 3.97 -3.64
N MET A 22 -0.86 3.11 -2.78
CA MET A 22 -1.60 1.93 -3.21
C MET A 22 -3.09 2.14 -2.90
N ARG A 23 -3.95 1.78 -3.86
CA ARG A 23 -5.40 1.83 -3.69
C ARG A 23 -5.97 0.46 -3.99
N LEU A 24 -6.44 -0.20 -2.93
CA LEU A 24 -7.22 -1.43 -3.01
C LEU A 24 -8.69 -1.05 -3.25
N VAL A 25 -9.31 -1.64 -4.27
CA VAL A 25 -10.72 -1.44 -4.60
C VAL A 25 -11.41 -2.80 -4.58
N TYR A 26 -12.49 -2.90 -3.81
CA TYR A 26 -13.28 -4.12 -3.68
C TYR A 26 -14.59 -3.95 -4.46
N ASP A 27 -14.85 -4.86 -5.40
CA ASP A 27 -16.12 -4.92 -6.13
C ASP A 27 -17.11 -5.81 -5.35
N VAL A 28 -17.64 -5.25 -4.27
CA VAL A 28 -18.63 -5.90 -3.39
C VAL A 28 -19.88 -5.03 -3.29
N PRO A 29 -21.08 -5.63 -3.09
CA PRO A 29 -22.28 -4.84 -2.86
C PRO A 29 -22.07 -3.87 -1.70
N ALA A 30 -22.31 -2.58 -1.93
CA ALA A 30 -22.12 -1.57 -0.90
C ALA A 30 -23.00 -1.88 0.33
N PRO A 31 -22.48 -1.74 1.56
CA PRO A 31 -23.27 -1.89 2.76
C PRO A 31 -24.39 -0.86 2.79
N THR A 32 -25.62 -1.30 3.05
CA THR A 32 -26.78 -0.41 3.24
C THR A 32 -27.37 -0.61 4.64
N ILE A 33 -28.14 0.37 5.11
CA ILE A 33 -28.93 0.24 6.34
C ILE A 33 -30.39 0.04 5.96
N GLU A 34 -30.97 -1.10 6.34
CA GLU A 34 -32.39 -1.42 6.17
C GLU A 34 -33.00 -1.74 7.55
N ASN A 35 -34.05 -1.02 7.95
CA ASN A 35 -34.71 -1.20 9.25
C ASN A 35 -33.77 -1.16 10.47
N GLY A 36 -32.71 -0.35 10.41
CA GLY A 36 -31.71 -0.24 11.48
C GLY A 36 -30.69 -1.38 11.50
N GLN A 37 -30.69 -2.27 10.51
CA GLN A 37 -29.71 -3.34 10.36
C GLN A 37 -28.84 -3.11 9.13
N ILE A 38 -27.56 -3.48 9.23
CA ILE A 38 -26.63 -3.45 8.09
C ILE A 38 -26.94 -4.63 7.17
N LYS A 39 -27.16 -4.36 5.89
CA LYS A 39 -27.27 -5.34 4.82
C LYS A 39 -26.03 -5.26 3.94
N ASN A 40 -25.61 -6.41 3.39
CA ASN A 40 -24.38 -6.53 2.60
C ASN A 40 -23.14 -6.07 3.37
N ALA A 41 -23.04 -6.44 4.64
CA ALA A 41 -21.83 -6.17 5.42
C ALA A 41 -20.63 -6.84 4.75
N TYR A 42 -19.52 -6.10 4.66
CA TYR A 42 -18.24 -6.60 4.16
C TYR A 42 -17.14 -6.16 5.13
N ALA A 43 -16.21 -7.07 5.40
CA ALA A 43 -15.05 -6.84 6.24
C ALA A 43 -13.84 -7.58 5.65
N VAL A 44 -12.65 -7.01 5.84
CA VAL A 44 -11.38 -7.60 5.43
C VAL A 44 -10.62 -7.99 6.69
N ASP A 45 -10.16 -9.24 6.75
CA ASP A 45 -9.21 -9.71 7.76
C ASP A 45 -8.06 -10.42 7.06
N GLY A 46 -6.83 -10.08 7.44
CA GLY A 46 -5.66 -10.91 7.16
C GLY A 46 -5.57 -12.10 8.11
N PHE A 47 -6.00 -11.91 9.37
CA PHE A 47 -6.02 -12.95 10.41
C PHE A 47 -7.28 -12.87 11.30
N PRO A 48 -7.80 -14.00 11.82
CA PRO A 48 -9.01 -14.01 12.66
C PRO A 48 -8.93 -13.11 13.90
N GLU A 49 -7.73 -12.90 14.46
CA GLU A 49 -7.50 -12.10 15.66
C GLU A 49 -7.66 -10.59 15.43
N GLN A 50 -7.75 -10.16 14.18
CA GLN A 50 -7.89 -8.74 13.80
C GLN A 50 -9.32 -8.22 14.01
N LEU A 51 -10.31 -9.11 14.10
CA LEU A 51 -11.70 -8.80 14.47
C LEU A 51 -12.30 -7.67 13.60
N HIS A 52 -11.99 -7.63 12.31
CA HIS A 52 -12.49 -6.64 11.36
C HIS A 52 -12.13 -5.18 11.70
N LYS A 53 -11.09 -4.95 12.53
CA LYS A 53 -10.71 -3.60 12.94
C LYS A 53 -9.95 -2.89 11.83
N ALA A 54 -10.45 -1.74 11.39
CA ALA A 54 -9.77 -0.91 10.39
C ALA A 54 -8.33 -0.52 10.80
N SER A 55 -8.05 -0.42 12.10
CA SER A 55 -6.70 -0.09 12.61
C SER A 55 -5.68 -1.22 12.44
N THR A 56 -6.11 -2.45 12.16
CA THR A 56 -5.24 -3.61 11.97
C THR A 56 -5.09 -4.02 10.50
N ASP A 57 -5.81 -3.34 9.62
CA ASP A 57 -5.65 -3.51 8.18
C ASP A 57 -4.24 -3.05 7.76
N HIS A 58 -3.62 -3.81 6.88
CA HIS A 58 -2.28 -3.54 6.40
C HIS A 58 -2.11 -4.06 4.97
N ASP A 59 -1.32 -3.33 4.20
CA ASP A 59 -0.92 -3.68 2.86
C ASP A 59 0.57 -4.05 2.92
N ASP A 60 0.91 -5.24 2.46
CA ASP A 60 2.28 -5.75 2.49
C ASP A 60 2.84 -5.87 1.07
N PHE A 61 4.10 -5.51 0.91
CA PHE A 61 4.85 -5.67 -0.33
C PHE A 61 6.10 -6.49 -0.06
N ILE A 62 6.16 -7.67 -0.67
CA ILE A 62 7.32 -8.56 -0.61
C ILE A 62 8.02 -8.53 -1.97
N ASN A 63 9.24 -7.99 -1.99
CA ASN A 63 10.12 -8.07 -3.14
C ASN A 63 10.90 -9.39 -3.13
N VAL A 64 10.58 -10.29 -4.07
CA VAL A 64 11.27 -11.59 -4.23
C VAL A 64 12.31 -11.59 -5.34
N PHE A 65 12.62 -10.42 -5.93
CA PHE A 65 13.62 -10.33 -6.99
C PHE A 65 15.04 -10.46 -6.41
N ASP A 66 15.85 -11.28 -7.07
CA ASP A 66 17.29 -11.29 -6.80
C ASP A 66 17.94 -9.97 -7.25
N GLU A 67 19.21 -9.79 -6.87
CA GLU A 67 19.96 -8.57 -7.17
C GLU A 67 20.07 -8.28 -8.68
N ASN A 68 20.19 -9.32 -9.53
CA ASN A 68 20.33 -9.14 -10.97
C ASN A 68 19.01 -8.65 -11.58
N VAL A 69 17.90 -9.26 -11.19
CA VAL A 69 16.55 -8.85 -11.63
C VAL A 69 16.23 -7.44 -11.12
N MET A 70 16.60 -7.12 -9.88
CA MET A 70 16.44 -5.77 -9.33
C MET A 70 17.24 -4.73 -10.10
N ASN A 71 18.49 -5.02 -10.42
CA ASN A 71 19.34 -4.12 -11.20
C ASN A 71 18.78 -3.89 -12.61
N GLN A 72 18.26 -4.95 -13.25
CA GLN A 72 17.57 -4.81 -14.53
C GLN A 72 16.35 -3.88 -14.39
N MET A 73 15.44 -4.17 -13.44
CA MET A 73 14.24 -3.36 -13.22
C MET A 73 14.56 -1.88 -12.99
N VAL A 74 15.49 -1.59 -12.06
CA VAL A 74 15.89 -0.23 -11.71
C VAL A 74 16.49 0.50 -12.92
N ASN A 75 17.34 -0.17 -13.70
CA ASN A 75 17.92 0.42 -14.91
C ASN A 75 16.83 0.76 -15.95
N CYS A 76 15.85 -0.12 -16.13
CA CYS A 76 14.74 0.09 -17.06
C CYS A 76 13.89 1.30 -16.66
N ILE A 77 13.52 1.40 -15.38
CA ILE A 77 12.76 2.54 -14.83
C ILE A 77 13.56 3.83 -15.01
N ASN A 78 14.82 3.84 -14.57
CA ASN A 78 15.66 5.04 -14.58
C ASN A 78 16.01 5.54 -16.00
N THR A 79 15.95 4.65 -17.00
CA THR A 79 16.22 4.99 -18.41
C THR A 79 14.96 5.14 -19.25
N GLY A 80 13.76 5.01 -18.66
CA GLY A 80 12.49 5.11 -19.38
C GLY A 80 12.25 3.98 -20.39
N LYS A 81 12.90 2.82 -20.21
CA LYS A 81 12.79 1.66 -21.10
C LYS A 81 11.71 0.70 -20.63
N LYS A 82 10.97 0.11 -21.57
CA LYS A 82 10.15 -1.08 -21.32
C LYS A 82 11.04 -2.32 -21.47
N CYS A 83 11.38 -2.94 -20.35
CA CYS A 83 12.11 -4.20 -20.35
C CYS A 83 11.16 -5.39 -20.35
N LYS A 84 11.60 -6.48 -20.97
CA LYS A 84 10.90 -7.76 -21.04
C LYS A 84 11.77 -8.82 -20.39
#